data_AF-A0A3P6Z8I1-F1
#
_entry.id   AF-A0A3P6Z8I1-F1
#
_cell.length_a   1.000
_cell.length_b   1.000
_cell.length_c   1.000
_cell.angle_alpha   90.00
_cell.angle_beta   90.00
_cell.angle_gamma   90.00
#
_symmetry.space_group_name_H-M   'P 1'
#
loop_
_entity.id
_entity.type
_entity.pdbx_description
1 polymer ?
#
loop_
_entity_poly.entity_id
_entity_poly.type
_entity_poly.pdbx_seq_one_letter_code
_entity_poly.pdbx_strand_id
1 'polypeptide(L)'
;MVHKTRPNSLANPFLKAIVPALFILCTISLILLAYFFFDIMVYFFIAVFVVAGASAMSFVAAFFLFMKAPALKRLTFRIRKLDINAPRCILFFMFLSFTISWCVFRNDPSIGWIMQDIIGVFLIIQILADVSILMSFKTICICFLILICYDVFFVFISPFIVSVSLLLHLISYRYNIQDVM
;
A
#
# COMPACT_ATOMS: atom_id res chain seq x y z
N MET A 1 7.79 36.97 23.60
CA MET A 1 8.83 36.45 22.68
C MET A 1 8.98 34.95 22.92
N VAL A 2 8.34 34.10 22.13
CA VAL A 2 8.56 32.64 22.17
C VAL A 2 8.95 32.20 20.76
N HIS A 3 10.25 32.27 20.52
CA HIS A 3 10.90 31.70 19.36
C HIS A 3 11.05 30.19 19.61
N LYS A 4 10.15 29.38 19.06
CA LYS A 4 10.28 27.91 19.08
C LYS A 4 10.22 27.36 17.67
N THR A 5 11.41 27.36 17.06
CA THR A 5 11.94 26.37 16.10
C THR A 5 10.99 25.93 14.99
N ARG A 6 11.06 26.63 13.85
CA ARG A 6 10.80 25.98 12.56
C ARG A 6 11.80 24.81 12.44
N PRO A 7 11.38 23.58 12.11
CA PRO A 7 12.33 22.54 11.77
C PRO A 7 13.13 23.03 10.56
N ASN A 8 14.45 22.98 10.67
CA ASN A 8 15.38 23.38 9.63
C ASN A 8 15.06 22.62 8.34
N SER A 9 14.36 23.30 7.43
CA SER A 9 14.17 22.92 6.04
C SER A 9 15.48 23.15 5.28
N LEU A 10 16.53 22.46 5.73
CA LEU A 10 17.71 22.18 4.94
C LEU A 10 17.58 20.75 4.40
N ALA A 11 16.45 20.48 3.75
CA ALA A 11 16.33 19.30 2.91
C ALA A 11 17.32 19.52 1.75
N ASN A 12 18.49 18.88 1.85
CA ASN A 12 19.54 18.92 0.84
C ASN A 12 18.87 18.81 -0.55
N PRO A 13 19.16 19.70 -1.51
CA PRO A 13 18.52 19.66 -2.83
C PRO A 13 18.67 18.27 -3.48
N PHE A 14 19.78 17.59 -3.18
CA PHE A 14 20.03 16.19 -3.51
C PHE A 14 18.99 15.22 -2.92
N LEU A 15 18.62 15.35 -1.65
CA LEU A 15 17.63 14.46 -1.00
C LEU A 15 16.25 14.59 -1.65
N LYS A 16 15.86 15.81 -2.05
CA LYS A 16 14.58 16.06 -2.74
C LYS A 16 14.51 15.41 -4.11
N ALA A 17 15.64 15.24 -4.80
CA ALA A 17 15.72 14.56 -6.10
C ALA A 17 15.90 13.04 -5.96
N ILE A 18 16.66 12.58 -4.97
CA ILE A 18 16.95 11.16 -4.73
C ILE A 18 15.69 10.39 -4.33
N VAL A 19 14.83 10.95 -3.47
CA VAL A 19 13.62 10.27 -2.99
C VAL A 19 12.66 9.88 -4.14
N PRO A 20 12.26 10.79 -5.06
CA PRO A 20 11.44 10.42 -6.20
C PRO A 20 12.14 9.43 -7.15
N ALA A 21 13.45 9.60 -7.38
CA ALA A 21 14.20 8.68 -8.25
C ALA A 21 14.22 7.24 -7.68
N LEU A 22 14.43 7.10 -6.37
CA LEU A 22 14.38 5.82 -5.67
C LEU A 22 12.97 5.21 -5.74
N PHE A 23 11.93 6.02 -5.60
CA PHE A 23 10.54 5.56 -5.70
C PHE A 23 10.22 5.01 -7.10
N ILE A 24 10.65 5.71 -8.16
CA ILE A 24 10.49 5.27 -9.55
C ILE A 24 11.27 3.96 -9.79
N LEU A 25 12.53 3.90 -9.35
CA LEU A 25 13.36 2.69 -9.47
C LEU A 25 12.71 1.50 -8.77
N CYS A 26 12.19 1.70 -7.55
CA CYS A 26 11.49 0.68 -6.77
C CYS A 26 10.23 0.20 -7.52
N THR A 27 9.45 1.12 -8.08
CA THR A 27 8.23 0.81 -8.83
C THR A 27 8.54 -0.03 -10.08
N ILE A 28 9.52 0.38 -10.88
CA ILE A 28 9.95 -0.36 -12.07
C ILE A 28 10.46 -1.76 -11.67
N SER A 29 11.25 -1.83 -10.60
CA SER A 29 11.78 -3.12 -10.10
C SER A 29 10.66 -4.05 -9.63
N LEU A 30 9.67 -3.54 -8.90
CA LEU A 30 8.52 -4.31 -8.45
C LEU A 30 7.69 -4.83 -9.64
N ILE A 31 7.47 -4.01 -10.67
CA ILE A 31 6.73 -4.41 -11.87
C ILE A 31 7.51 -5.48 -12.65
N LEU A 32 8.82 -5.30 -12.87
CA LEU A 32 9.65 -6.29 -13.54
C LEU A 32 9.68 -7.60 -12.77
N LEU A 33 9.80 -7.55 -11.44
CA LEU A 33 9.79 -8.74 -10.60
C LEU A 33 8.43 -9.45 -10.66
N ALA A 34 7.32 -8.71 -10.67
CA ALA A 34 5.98 -9.26 -10.87
C ALA A 34 5.80 -9.89 -12.26
N TYR A 35 6.42 -9.33 -13.29
CA TYR A 35 6.35 -9.86 -14.65
C TYR A 35 7.15 -11.16 -14.83
N PHE A 36 8.41 -11.20 -14.34
CA PHE A 36 9.29 -12.36 -14.51
C PHE A 36 9.08 -13.46 -13.44
N PHE A 37 8.67 -13.10 -12.23
CA PHE A 37 8.60 -14.01 -11.08
C PHE A 37 7.22 -13.96 -10.40
N PHE A 38 6.16 -14.04 -11.20
CA PHE A 38 4.78 -13.95 -10.72
C PHE A 38 4.49 -14.90 -9.55
N ASP A 39 4.87 -16.18 -9.67
CA ASP A 39 4.60 -17.20 -8.64
C ASP A 39 5.21 -16.82 -7.29
N ILE A 40 6.47 -16.36 -7.28
CA ILE A 40 7.17 -15.94 -6.06
C ILE A 40 6.52 -14.67 -5.50
N MET A 41 6.17 -13.72 -6.38
CA MET A 41 5.61 -12.43 -5.99
C MET A 41 4.23 -12.56 -5.31
N VAL A 42 3.41 -13.50 -5.75
CA VAL A 42 2.12 -13.77 -5.10
C VAL A 42 2.32 -14.17 -3.64
N TYR A 43 3.26 -15.09 -3.34
CA TYR A 43 3.57 -15.47 -1.96
C TYR A 43 4.18 -14.33 -1.14
N PHE A 44 4.99 -13.47 -1.78
CA PHE A 44 5.51 -12.27 -1.14
C PHE A 44 4.37 -11.33 -0.70
N PHE A 45 3.41 -11.03 -1.57
CA PHE A 45 2.27 -10.18 -1.23
C PHE A 45 1.38 -10.81 -0.16
N ILE A 46 1.19 -12.14 -0.17
CA ILE A 46 0.47 -12.85 0.90
C ILE A 46 1.20 -12.68 2.24
N ALA A 47 2.51 -12.87 2.29
CA ALA A 47 3.29 -12.71 3.51
C ALA A 47 3.20 -11.28 4.06
N VAL A 48 3.31 -10.28 3.17
CA VAL A 48 3.13 -8.87 3.53
C VAL A 48 1.71 -8.62 4.06
N PHE A 49 0.68 -9.15 3.39
CA PHE A 49 -0.71 -8.98 3.79
C PHE A 49 -1.00 -9.56 5.18
N VAL A 50 -0.44 -10.73 5.51
CA VAL A 50 -0.59 -11.35 6.85
C VAL A 50 0.01 -10.49 7.95
N VAL A 51 1.26 -10.02 7.75
CA VAL A 51 2.00 -9.25 8.75
C VAL A 51 1.45 -7.83 8.86
N ALA A 52 1.23 -7.16 7.73
CA ALA A 52 0.66 -5.81 7.70
C ALA A 52 -0.78 -5.80 8.20
N GLY A 53 -1.58 -6.81 7.84
CA GLY A 53 -2.94 -7.00 8.34
C GLY A 53 -2.98 -7.18 9.86
N ALA A 54 -2.14 -8.06 10.41
CA ALA A 54 -2.03 -8.25 11.86
C ALA A 54 -1.62 -6.95 12.57
N SER A 55 -0.64 -6.23 12.02
CA SER A 55 -0.21 -4.93 12.54
C SER A 55 -1.35 -3.91 12.54
N ALA A 56 -2.09 -3.79 11.44
CA ALA A 56 -3.19 -2.84 11.28
C ALA A 56 -4.36 -3.13 12.23
N MET A 57 -4.80 -4.40 12.30
CA MET A 57 -5.85 -4.82 13.25
C MET A 57 -5.45 -4.53 14.70
N SER A 58 -4.19 -4.78 15.03
CA SER A 58 -3.65 -4.51 16.37
C SER A 58 -3.59 -3.02 16.70
N PHE A 59 -3.23 -2.18 15.73
CA PHE A 59 -3.21 -0.74 15.92
C PHE A 59 -4.60 -0.20 16.22
N VAL A 60 -5.59 -0.58 15.41
CA VAL A 60 -6.98 -0.12 15.58
C VAL A 60 -7.56 -0.65 16.90
N ALA A 61 -7.36 -1.93 17.21
CA ALA A 61 -7.81 -2.50 18.48
C ALA A 61 -7.14 -1.85 19.70
N ALA A 62 -5.83 -1.60 19.63
CA ALA A 62 -5.10 -0.92 20.68
C ALA A 62 -5.58 0.53 20.86
N PHE A 63 -5.93 1.22 19.77
CA PHE A 63 -6.51 2.56 19.83
C PHE A 63 -7.81 2.57 20.65
N PHE A 64 -8.77 1.70 20.33
CA PHE A 64 -10.02 1.58 21.09
C PHE A 64 -9.78 1.16 22.55
N LEU A 65 -8.87 0.21 22.78
CA LEU A 65 -8.55 -0.27 24.11
C LEU A 65 -7.95 0.84 24.99
N PHE A 66 -7.04 1.65 24.45
CA PHE A 66 -6.47 2.77 25.20
C PHE A 66 -7.41 3.95 25.38
N MET A 67 -8.41 4.12 24.50
CA MET A 67 -9.49 5.09 24.71
C MET A 67 -10.38 4.69 25.89
N LYS A 68 -10.72 3.39 26.03
CA LYS A 68 -11.58 2.89 27.11
C LYS A 68 -10.83 2.68 28.43
N ALA A 69 -9.57 2.26 28.36
CA ALA A 69 -8.73 1.96 29.51
C ALA A 69 -7.34 2.62 29.37
N PRO A 70 -7.22 3.94 29.63
CA PRO A 70 -5.95 4.66 29.49
C PRO A 70 -4.88 4.15 30.46
N ALA A 71 -5.27 3.49 31.55
CA ALA A 71 -4.35 2.86 32.50
C ALA A 71 -3.48 1.76 31.84
N LEU A 72 -4.02 1.03 30.85
CA LEU A 72 -3.29 -0.03 30.13
C LEU A 72 -2.15 0.53 29.28
N LYS A 73 -2.19 1.81 28.91
CA LYS A 73 -1.10 2.48 28.16
C LYS A 73 0.21 2.53 28.95
N ARG A 74 0.13 2.49 30.29
CA ARG A 74 1.27 2.52 31.22
C ARG A 74 1.92 1.16 31.46
N LEU A 75 1.36 0.06 30.94
CA LEU A 75 1.99 -1.25 30.96
C LEU A 75 3.05 -1.36 29.85
N THR A 76 4.16 -0.66 30.08
CA THR A 76 5.34 -0.70 29.22
C THR A 76 6.44 -1.48 29.93
N PHE A 77 6.90 -2.57 29.31
CA PHE A 77 8.08 -3.29 29.77
C PHE A 77 9.30 -2.74 29.02
N ARG A 78 10.31 -2.33 29.77
CA ARG A 78 11.58 -1.87 29.22
C ARG A 78 12.52 -3.05 29.09
N ILE A 79 12.74 -3.53 27.87
CA ILE A 79 13.78 -4.54 27.59
C ILE A 79 14.91 -3.85 26.84
N ARG A 80 16.09 -3.77 27.47
CA ARG A 80 17.35 -3.36 26.83
C ARG A 80 17.26 -2.10 25.95
N LYS A 81 16.60 -1.05 26.46
CA LYS A 81 16.31 0.28 25.85
C LYS A 81 15.11 0.38 24.91
N LEU A 82 14.35 -0.70 24.68
CA LEU A 82 13.08 -0.65 23.95
C LEU A 82 11.90 -0.66 24.93
N ASP A 83 11.08 0.39 24.89
CA ASP A 83 9.83 0.43 25.66
C ASP A 83 8.74 -0.31 24.85
N ILE A 84 8.48 -1.56 25.22
CA ILE A 84 7.48 -2.41 24.56
C ILE A 84 6.17 -2.31 25.33
N ASN A 85 5.13 -1.79 24.68
CA ASN A 85 3.77 -1.87 25.21
C ASN A 85 3.26 -3.30 25.13
N ALA A 86 3.29 -4.04 26.26
CA ALA A 86 2.81 -5.41 26.36
C ALA A 86 1.42 -5.62 25.72
N PRO A 87 0.41 -4.73 25.95
CA PRO A 87 -0.90 -4.90 25.34
C PRO A 87 -0.88 -4.88 23.81
N ARG A 88 -0.04 -4.05 23.17
CA ARG A 88 0.07 -4.02 21.70
C ARG A 88 0.73 -5.28 21.15
N CYS A 89 1.73 -5.80 21.85
CA CYS A 89 2.41 -7.04 21.48
C CYS A 89 1.45 -8.24 21.55
N ILE A 90 0.66 -8.34 22.63
CA ILE A 90 -0.35 -9.39 22.79
C ILE A 90 -1.40 -9.31 21.68
N LEU A 91 -1.93 -8.11 21.40
CA LEU A 91 -2.88 -7.90 20.30
C LEU A 91 -2.27 -8.30 18.95
N PHE A 92 -0.99 -7.96 18.70
CA PHE A 92 -0.28 -8.37 17.49
C PHE A 92 -0.27 -9.87 17.28
N PHE A 93 0.15 -10.66 18.27
CA PHE A 93 0.17 -12.12 18.13
C PHE A 93 -1.23 -12.73 18.04
N MET A 94 -2.22 -12.13 18.71
CA MET A 94 -3.62 -12.55 18.60
C MET A 94 -4.14 -12.35 17.17
N PHE A 95 -3.96 -11.16 16.59
CA PHE A 95 -4.39 -10.89 15.21
C PHE A 95 -3.50 -11.57 14.16
N LEU A 96 -2.23 -11.84 14.45
CA LEU A 96 -1.38 -12.65 13.59
C LEU A 96 -1.93 -14.07 13.44
N SER A 97 -2.45 -14.65 14.53
CA SER A 97 -3.09 -15.97 14.47
C SER A 97 -4.35 -15.94 13.57
N PHE A 98 -5.10 -14.84 13.60
CA PHE A 98 -6.26 -14.63 12.72
C PHE A 98 -5.85 -14.48 11.25
N THR A 99 -4.85 -13.65 10.94
CA THR A 99 -4.39 -13.47 9.56
C THR A 99 -3.68 -14.70 9.00
N ILE A 100 -3.02 -15.52 9.83
CA ILE A 100 -2.50 -16.83 9.44
C ILE A 100 -3.65 -17.81 9.15
N SER A 101 -4.72 -17.79 9.95
CA SER A 101 -5.90 -18.61 9.68
C SER A 101 -6.49 -18.30 8.31
N TRP A 102 -6.51 -17.02 7.91
CA TRP A 102 -6.90 -16.64 6.55
C TRP A 102 -6.03 -17.32 5.48
N CYS A 103 -4.71 -17.46 5.65
CA CYS A 103 -3.88 -18.18 4.68
C CYS A 103 -4.30 -19.63 4.45
N VAL A 104 -4.84 -20.29 5.48
CA VAL A 104 -5.36 -21.66 5.39
C VAL A 104 -6.69 -21.68 4.65
N PHE A 105 -7.59 -20.76 4.97
CA PHE A 105 -8.94 -20.66 4.39
C PHE A 105 -9.00 -19.81 3.10
N ARG A 106 -7.87 -19.30 2.58
CA ARG A 106 -7.84 -18.36 1.45
C ARG A 106 -8.46 -18.90 0.17
N ASN A 107 -8.45 -20.21 0.00
CA ASN A 107 -9.01 -20.89 -1.18
C ASN A 107 -10.50 -21.23 -1.00
N ASP A 108 -11.07 -21.02 0.19
CA ASP A 108 -12.47 -21.25 0.46
C ASP A 108 -13.30 -20.05 -0.04
N PRO A 109 -14.21 -20.24 -1.00
CA PRO A 109 -14.99 -19.15 -1.58
C PRO A 109 -16.02 -18.55 -0.59
N SER A 110 -16.34 -19.22 0.51
CA SER A 110 -17.31 -18.73 1.50
C SER A 110 -16.66 -17.88 2.59
N ILE A 111 -15.48 -18.29 3.09
CA ILE A 111 -14.84 -17.68 4.26
C ILE A 111 -13.62 -16.84 3.88
N GLY A 112 -12.85 -17.27 2.87
CA GLY A 112 -11.58 -16.65 2.49
C GLY A 112 -11.74 -15.17 2.10
N TRP A 113 -12.76 -14.86 1.30
CA TRP A 113 -13.08 -13.49 0.87
C TRP A 113 -13.52 -12.61 2.04
N ILE A 114 -14.41 -13.12 2.90
CA ILE A 114 -14.91 -12.36 4.06
C ILE A 114 -13.75 -12.01 5.00
N MET A 115 -12.90 -12.99 5.30
CA MET A 115 -11.71 -12.76 6.12
C MET A 115 -10.75 -11.77 5.46
N GLN A 116 -10.54 -11.87 4.14
CA GLN A 116 -9.71 -10.94 3.40
C GLN A 116 -10.25 -9.50 3.48
N ASP A 117 -11.55 -9.31 3.31
CA ASP A 117 -12.21 -8.00 3.37
C ASP A 117 -12.06 -7.38 4.76
N ILE A 118 -12.26 -8.18 5.81
CA ILE A 118 -12.06 -7.72 7.20
C ILE A 118 -10.62 -7.24 7.38
N ILE A 119 -9.61 -8.05 7.02
CA ILE A 119 -8.19 -7.69 7.14
C ILE A 119 -7.89 -6.44 6.31
N GLY A 120 -8.43 -6.37 5.09
CA GLY A 120 -8.29 -5.27 4.15
C GLY A 120 -8.81 -3.95 4.71
N VAL A 121 -10.00 -3.94 5.32
CA VAL A 121 -10.57 -2.73 5.95
C VAL A 121 -9.64 -2.18 7.03
N PHE A 122 -9.12 -3.04 7.92
CA PHE A 122 -8.17 -2.59 8.94
C PHE A 122 -6.88 -2.04 8.33
N LEU A 123 -6.35 -2.70 7.29
CA LEU A 123 -5.16 -2.29 6.57
C LEU A 123 -5.35 -0.92 5.90
N ILE A 124 -6.49 -0.68 5.26
CA ILE A 124 -6.83 0.62 4.67
C ILE A 124 -6.98 1.70 5.74
N ILE A 125 -7.62 1.41 6.88
CA ILE A 125 -7.72 2.36 8.00
C ILE A 125 -6.32 2.76 8.49
N GLN A 126 -5.41 1.79 8.65
CA GLN A 126 -4.03 2.06 9.04
C GLN A 126 -3.31 2.94 8.03
N ILE A 127 -3.38 2.59 6.74
CA ILE A 127 -2.74 3.37 5.67
C ILE A 127 -3.31 4.79 5.62
N LEU A 128 -4.62 4.95 5.71
CA LEU A 128 -5.26 6.27 5.72
C LEU A 128 -4.85 7.10 6.94
N ALA A 129 -4.72 6.47 8.12
CA ALA A 129 -4.22 7.13 9.32
C ALA A 129 -2.78 7.62 9.12
N ASP A 130 -1.88 6.76 8.61
CA ASP A 130 -0.48 7.11 8.38
C ASP A 130 -0.31 8.20 7.31
N VAL A 131 -1.04 8.09 6.20
CA VAL A 131 -1.08 9.11 5.14
C VAL A 131 -1.60 10.44 5.67
N SER A 132 -2.64 10.41 6.51
CA SER A 132 -3.21 11.63 7.11
C SER A 132 -2.29 12.30 8.12
N ILE A 133 -1.37 11.56 8.76
CA ILE A 133 -0.34 12.12 9.64
C ILE A 133 0.76 12.79 8.83
N LEU A 134 1.16 12.18 7.71
CA LEU A 134 2.30 12.65 6.91
C LEU A 134 1.94 13.78 5.94
N MET A 135 0.71 13.77 5.42
CA MET A 135 0.28 14.63 4.32
C MET A 135 -0.79 15.64 4.75
N SER A 136 -0.78 16.83 4.15
CA SER A 136 -1.86 17.80 4.35
C SER A 136 -3.15 17.32 3.67
N PHE A 137 -4.30 17.61 4.28
CA PHE A 137 -5.63 17.31 3.70
C PHE A 137 -5.77 17.79 2.25
N LYS A 138 -5.21 18.97 1.93
CA LYS A 138 -5.22 19.51 0.56
C LYS A 138 -4.47 18.60 -0.41
N THR A 139 -3.30 18.10 -0.01
CA THR A 139 -2.48 17.23 -0.85
C THR A 139 -3.17 15.89 -1.06
N ILE A 140 -3.83 15.34 -0.03
CA ILE A 140 -4.61 14.10 -0.14
C ILE A 140 -5.75 14.27 -1.17
N CYS A 141 -6.51 15.36 -1.09
CA CYS A 141 -7.58 15.64 -2.06
C CYS A 141 -7.05 15.81 -3.48
N ILE A 142 -5.92 16.48 -3.67
CA ILE A 142 -5.29 16.64 -4.98
C ILE A 142 -4.82 15.28 -5.52
N CYS A 143 -4.15 14.47 -4.70
CA CYS A 143 -3.74 13.12 -5.10
C CYS A 143 -4.95 12.26 -5.49
N PHE A 144 -6.04 12.30 -4.72
CA PHE A 144 -7.26 11.56 -5.03
C PHE A 144 -7.90 12.03 -6.35
N LEU A 145 -7.95 13.34 -6.61
CA LEU A 145 -8.44 13.88 -7.86
C LEU A 145 -7.60 13.41 -9.06
N ILE A 146 -6.27 13.44 -8.94
CA ILE A 146 -5.35 12.95 -9.99
C ILE A 146 -5.58 11.46 -10.25
N LEU A 147 -5.76 10.64 -9.21
CA LEU A 147 -6.06 9.21 -9.35
C LEU A 147 -7.38 8.96 -10.08
N ILE A 148 -8.44 9.73 -9.77
CA ILE A 148 -9.71 9.66 -10.52
C ILE A 148 -9.50 10.02 -11.98
N CYS A 149 -8.79 11.12 -12.26
CA CYS A 149 -8.50 11.52 -13.64
C CYS A 149 -7.70 10.45 -14.39
N TYR A 150 -6.73 9.80 -13.72
CA TYR A 150 -5.96 8.69 -14.28
C TYR A 150 -6.83 7.47 -14.61
N ASP A 151 -7.73 7.07 -13.70
CA ASP A 151 -8.63 5.94 -13.91
C ASP A 151 -9.58 6.17 -15.08
N VAL A 152 -10.22 7.35 -15.14
CA VAL A 152 -11.07 7.77 -16.27
C VAL A 152 -10.29 7.77 -17.59
N PHE A 153 -9.05 8.29 -17.59
CA PHE A 153 -8.19 8.24 -18.77
C PHE A 153 -7.91 6.79 -19.20
N PHE A 154 -7.56 5.91 -18.26
CA PHE A 154 -7.20 4.53 -18.58
C PHE A 154 -8.41 3.73 -19.09
N VAL A 155 -9.58 3.87 -18.48
CA VAL A 155 -10.79 3.14 -18.88
C VAL A 155 -11.34 3.66 -20.21
N PHE A 156 -11.43 4.98 -20.37
CA PHE A 156 -12.12 5.56 -21.53
C PHE A 156 -11.20 5.98 -22.67
N ILE A 157 -10.01 6.55 -22.40
CA ILE A 157 -9.14 7.11 -23.45
C ILE A 157 -8.17 6.05 -24.01
N SER A 158 -7.60 5.20 -23.15
CA SER A 158 -6.68 4.13 -23.56
C SER A 158 -7.17 3.27 -24.74
N PRO A 159 -8.43 2.76 -24.76
CA PRO A 159 -8.90 1.95 -25.88
C PRO A 159 -8.88 2.70 -27.22
N PHE A 160 -9.10 4.01 -27.27
CA PHE A 160 -9.02 4.77 -28.53
C PHE A 160 -7.59 4.90 -29.07
N ILE A 161 -6.60 5.07 -28.19
CA ILE A 161 -5.18 5.21 -28.58
C ILE A 161 -4.63 3.86 -29.07
N VAL A 162 -4.92 2.78 -28.35
CA VAL A 162 -4.44 1.43 -28.69
C VAL A 162 -5.13 0.92 -29.95
N SER A 163 -6.43 1.17 -30.11
CA SER A 163 -7.17 0.77 -31.31
C SER A 163 -6.62 1.42 -32.59
N VAL A 164 -6.27 2.71 -32.54
CA VAL A 164 -5.64 3.41 -33.68
C VAL A 164 -4.25 2.84 -34.00
N SER A 165 -3.44 2.52 -32.98
CA SER A 165 -2.11 1.95 -33.19
C SER A 165 -2.14 0.54 -33.78
N LEU A 166 -3.08 -0.31 -33.34
CA LEU A 166 -3.26 -1.66 -33.88
C LEU A 166 -3.81 -1.62 -35.31
N LEU A 167 -4.73 -0.69 -35.59
CA LEU A 167 -5.26 -0.46 -36.93
C LEU A 167 -4.15 -0.03 -37.91
N LEU A 168 -3.28 0.90 -37.53
CA LEU A 168 -2.15 1.33 -38.35
C LEU A 168 -1.15 0.19 -38.58
N HIS A 169 -0.88 -0.64 -37.58
CA HIS A 169 0.00 -1.80 -37.73
C HIS A 169 -0.59 -2.88 -38.65
N LEU A 170 -1.91 -3.09 -38.61
CA LEU A 170 -2.61 -4.00 -39.52
C LEU A 170 -2.67 -3.44 -40.94
N ILE A 171 -2.87 -2.14 -41.12
CA ILE A 171 -2.86 -1.48 -42.43
C ILE A 171 -1.45 -1.54 -43.05
N SER A 172 -0.41 -1.27 -42.27
CA SER A 172 0.98 -1.34 -42.73
C SER A 172 1.40 -2.77 -43.08
N TYR A 173 1.01 -3.76 -42.27
CA TYR A 173 1.25 -5.18 -42.58
C TYR A 173 0.50 -5.62 -43.85
N ARG A 174 -0.75 -5.16 -44.05
CA ARG A 174 -1.55 -5.49 -45.24
C ARG A 174 -0.98 -4.84 -46.51
N TYR A 175 -0.50 -3.61 -46.44
CA TYR A 175 0.16 -2.93 -47.56
C TYR A 175 1.47 -3.62 -47.94
N ASN A 176 2.31 -3.95 -46.95
CA ASN A 176 3.59 -4.62 -47.19
C ASN A 176 3.44 -6.03 -47.81
N ILE A 177 2.32 -6.72 -47.59
CA ILE A 177 2.01 -8.01 -48.23
C ILE A 177 1.59 -7.83 -49.71
N GLN A 178 0.95 -6.71 -50.07
CA GLN A 178 0.51 -6.46 -51.46
C GLN A 178 1.63 -5.96 -52.37
N ASP A 179 2.67 -5.30 -51.82
CA ASP A 179 3.84 -4.86 -52.59
C ASP A 179 4.89 -5.99 -52.81
N VAL A 180 4.75 -7.12 -52.11
CA VAL A 180 5.65 -8.29 -52.20
C VAL A 180 5.12 -9.39 -53.13
N MET A 181 3.87 -9.28 -53.61
CA MET A 181 3.27 -10.12 -54.66
C MET A 181 3.19 -9.39 -55.99
#